data_AF-A0A1X7V694-F1
#
_entry.id   AF-A0A1X7V694-F1
#
_cell.length_a   1.000
_cell.length_b   1.000
_cell.length_c   1.000
_cell.angle_alpha   90.00
_cell.angle_beta   90.00
_cell.angle_gamma   90.00
#
_symmetry.space_group_name_H-M   'P 1'
#
loop_
_entity.id
_entity.type
_entity.pdbx_description
1 polymer ?
#
loop_
_entity_poly.entity_id
_entity_poly.type
_entity_poly.pdbx_seq_one_letter_code
_entity_poly.pdbx_strand_id
1 'polypeptide(L)'
;MSRESSSLSESSIDESQNGLVISGESDTSSINSGHIFVTDSEDEQFTLEKLQRTRKRLADEIKLMEEELTIIGQESNFVSECELLVQDHDDTTLTRSLRTGRKKFNRDPKDGMKYLIEKNVVNDTSEDVAMFLHTGELLDKSAIGTFLGEGKNYYIGVLRNFVVLYDFADMNLVDALRSFLSGFRLPGEAQKIDRMMELFAQRYCYCNPDVFKNPDSCYVLSFSVIMLNTSLHNPNVREKPTIDHFISMNRGINDGSDFPTEMLKNLYDCIKTDPFEIHDGADDLTQVFFNPDYEGYLIKEGMDLAAAIPLVTSRLATPTDRK
;
A
#
# COMPACT_ATOMS: atom_id res chain seq x y z
N MET A 1 -46.53 -11.85 9.61
CA MET A 1 -46.47 -11.82 8.12
C MET A 1 -45.14 -11.18 7.77
N SER A 2 -44.14 -11.82 7.18
CA SER A 2 -43.92 -13.20 6.75
C SER A 2 -42.40 -13.41 6.81
N ARG A 3 -41.97 -14.58 7.28
CA ARG A 3 -40.61 -15.08 7.20
C ARG A 3 -40.40 -15.64 5.79
N GLU A 4 -39.26 -15.38 5.18
CA GLU A 4 -38.72 -16.27 4.14
C GLU A 4 -37.22 -16.46 4.35
N SER A 5 -36.82 -17.69 4.08
CA SER A 5 -35.59 -18.40 4.41
C SER A 5 -35.24 -19.23 3.17
N SER A 6 -34.00 -19.20 2.68
CA SER A 6 -33.49 -20.11 1.64
C SER A 6 -31.97 -19.87 1.53
N SER A 7 -31.10 -20.69 2.13
CA SER A 7 -30.61 -22.03 1.74
C SER A 7 -29.30 -21.96 0.95
N LEU A 8 -28.20 -22.30 1.63
CA LEU A 8 -26.87 -22.60 1.11
C LEU A 8 -26.91 -23.88 0.24
N SER A 9 -26.17 -23.90 -0.86
CA SER A 9 -25.97 -25.10 -1.69
C SER A 9 -24.51 -25.56 -1.57
N GLU A 10 -24.30 -26.67 -0.89
CA GLU A 10 -23.10 -27.51 -0.96
C GLU A 10 -23.06 -28.24 -2.30
N SER A 11 -21.91 -28.25 -2.97
CA SER A 11 -21.66 -29.08 -4.13
C SER A 11 -20.65 -30.18 -3.79
N SER A 12 -21.16 -31.40 -3.67
CA SER A 12 -20.43 -32.67 -3.62
C SER A 12 -19.70 -32.94 -4.94
N ILE A 13 -18.47 -33.48 -4.87
CA ILE A 13 -17.76 -34.06 -6.01
C ILE A 13 -17.75 -35.58 -5.83
N ASP A 14 -18.15 -36.24 -6.91
CA ASP A 14 -18.51 -37.65 -7.07
C ASP A 14 -17.27 -38.52 -7.34
N GLU A 15 -17.19 -39.67 -6.64
CA GLU A 15 -16.29 -40.78 -6.95
C GLU A 15 -16.99 -41.70 -7.98
N SER A 16 -16.36 -42.01 -9.12
CA SER A 16 -16.20 -43.40 -9.60
C SER A 16 -15.65 -43.55 -11.04
N GLN A 17 -14.66 -44.45 -11.12
CA GLN A 17 -14.44 -45.49 -12.14
C GLN A 17 -13.95 -45.17 -13.57
N ASN A 18 -12.71 -45.63 -13.85
CA ASN A 18 -12.29 -46.62 -14.87
C ASN A 18 -10.81 -46.34 -15.26
N GLY A 19 -9.83 -47.24 -15.29
CA GLY A 19 -9.78 -48.69 -15.25
C GLY A 19 -8.77 -49.20 -16.31
N LEU A 20 -7.64 -49.78 -15.85
CA LEU A 20 -6.75 -50.80 -16.50
C LEU A 20 -6.08 -50.42 -17.85
N VAL A 21 -4.80 -50.74 -18.13
CA VAL A 21 -4.20 -52.07 -18.40
C VAL A 21 -2.69 -51.88 -18.52
N ILE A 22 -1.83 -52.70 -17.89
CA ILE A 22 -0.65 -53.33 -18.52
C ILE A 22 -0.36 -54.69 -17.85
N SER A 23 -0.24 -55.70 -18.70
CA SER A 23 0.04 -57.11 -18.52
C SER A 23 1.37 -57.43 -17.82
N GLY A 24 1.36 -58.50 -17.00
CA GLY A 24 2.58 -59.16 -16.53
C GLY A 24 3.04 -60.25 -17.48
N GLU A 25 4.36 -60.39 -17.60
CA GLU A 25 5.04 -61.63 -17.97
C GLU A 25 6.24 -61.82 -17.02
N SER A 26 6.38 -63.06 -16.57
CA SER A 26 7.41 -63.59 -15.69
C SER A 26 8.68 -63.95 -16.46
N ASP A 27 9.86 -63.73 -15.87
CA ASP A 27 10.98 -64.68 -15.99
C ASP A 27 12.08 -64.47 -14.94
N THR A 28 12.67 -65.59 -14.53
CA THR A 28 13.57 -65.80 -13.40
C THR A 28 15.04 -65.51 -13.73
N SER A 29 15.83 -64.97 -12.78
CA SER A 29 17.12 -65.54 -12.30
C SER A 29 17.98 -64.52 -11.51
N SER A 30 18.69 -65.07 -10.54
CA SER A 30 19.47 -64.46 -9.46
C SER A 30 20.58 -63.48 -9.87
N ILE A 31 20.86 -62.46 -9.03
CA ILE A 31 22.19 -62.10 -8.48
C ILE A 31 22.01 -61.11 -7.30
N ASN A 32 22.88 -61.29 -6.32
CA ASN A 32 22.94 -60.70 -4.98
C ASN A 32 23.40 -59.23 -4.94
N SER A 33 23.14 -58.57 -3.80
CA SER A 33 23.70 -57.30 -3.29
C SER A 33 22.81 -56.05 -3.38
N GLY A 34 22.29 -55.62 -2.24
CA GLY A 34 21.69 -54.29 -2.08
C GLY A 34 20.63 -54.27 -0.99
N HIS A 35 21.08 -54.14 0.24
CA HIS A 35 20.24 -53.84 1.40
C HIS A 35 19.56 -52.47 1.15
N ILE A 36 18.34 -52.47 0.62
CA ILE A 36 17.48 -51.28 0.61
C ILE A 36 16.49 -51.49 1.75
N PHE A 37 16.77 -50.81 2.86
CA PHE A 37 15.86 -50.62 3.96
C PHE A 37 14.55 -50.03 3.42
N VAL A 38 13.48 -50.82 3.43
CA VAL A 38 12.12 -50.30 3.33
C VAL A 38 11.70 -49.98 4.76
N THR A 39 11.97 -48.76 5.24
CA THR A 39 11.43 -48.25 6.51
C THR A 39 10.91 -46.81 6.43
N ASP A 40 11.09 -46.07 5.34
CA ASP A 40 10.72 -44.64 5.34
C ASP A 40 9.22 -44.34 5.15
N SER A 41 8.37 -45.29 4.77
CA SER A 41 6.96 -44.97 4.46
C SER A 41 6.06 -44.82 5.69
N GLU A 42 6.31 -45.54 6.78
CA GLU A 42 5.45 -45.48 7.98
C GLU A 42 5.81 -44.28 8.85
N ASP A 43 7.10 -43.97 8.97
CA ASP A 43 7.59 -42.79 9.69
C ASP A 43 7.26 -41.48 8.96
N GLU A 44 7.31 -41.46 7.63
CA GLU A 44 6.82 -40.32 6.84
C GLU A 44 5.31 -40.14 6.98
N GLN A 45 4.52 -41.22 6.94
CA GLN A 45 3.07 -41.11 7.16
C GLN A 45 2.73 -40.65 8.58
N PHE A 46 3.45 -41.15 9.58
CA PHE A 46 3.27 -40.74 10.97
C PHE A 46 3.67 -39.27 11.20
N THR A 47 4.76 -38.82 10.58
CA THR A 47 5.19 -37.41 10.64
C THR A 47 4.22 -36.49 9.88
N LEU A 48 3.71 -36.93 8.72
CA LEU A 48 2.68 -36.19 7.97
C LEU A 48 1.39 -36.06 8.77
N GLU A 49 0.95 -37.14 9.43
CA GLU A 49 -0.26 -37.14 10.24
C GLU A 49 -0.09 -36.25 11.48
N LYS A 50 1.08 -36.29 12.12
CA LYS A 50 1.42 -35.38 13.22
C LYS A 50 1.45 -33.92 12.75
N LEU A 51 2.02 -33.64 11.58
CA LEU A 51 2.06 -32.30 10.99
C LEU A 51 0.65 -31.80 10.65
N GLN A 52 -0.22 -32.65 10.10
CA GLN A 52 -1.61 -32.31 9.80
C GLN A 52 -2.42 -32.03 11.06
N ARG A 53 -2.21 -32.81 12.14
CA ARG A 53 -2.84 -32.56 13.44
C ARG A 53 -2.37 -31.23 14.04
N THR A 54 -1.07 -30.93 13.99
CA THR A 54 -0.55 -29.63 14.44
C THR A 54 -1.07 -28.48 13.59
N ARG A 55 -1.12 -28.63 12.26
CA ARG A 55 -1.67 -27.61 11.35
C ARG A 55 -3.13 -27.31 11.67
N LYS A 56 -3.94 -28.35 11.93
CA LYS A 56 -5.34 -28.19 12.31
C LYS A 56 -5.48 -27.46 13.64
N ARG A 57 -4.67 -27.84 14.64
CA ARG A 57 -4.65 -27.16 15.94
C ARG A 57 -4.28 -25.69 15.83
N LEU A 58 -3.25 -25.35 15.06
CA LEU A 58 -2.83 -23.97 14.84
C LEU A 58 -3.91 -23.17 14.09
N ALA A 59 -4.60 -23.78 13.12
CA ALA A 59 -5.71 -23.12 12.42
C ALA A 59 -6.89 -22.83 13.37
N ASP A 60 -7.21 -23.77 14.26
CA ASP A 60 -8.24 -23.59 15.28
C ASP A 60 -7.84 -22.49 16.30
N GLU A 61 -6.56 -22.43 16.70
CA GLU A 61 -6.02 -21.38 17.57
C GLU A 61 -6.01 -20.00 16.88
N ILE A 62 -5.64 -19.90 15.60
CA ILE A 62 -5.72 -18.66 14.81
C ILE A 62 -7.16 -18.17 14.74
N LYS A 63 -8.11 -19.06 14.46
CA LYS A 63 -9.53 -18.70 14.38
C LYS A 63 -10.07 -18.18 15.72
N LEU A 64 -9.65 -18.79 16.83
CA LEU A 64 -9.97 -18.30 18.17
C LEU A 64 -9.38 -16.90 18.43
N MET A 65 -8.14 -16.67 18.03
CA MET A 65 -7.52 -15.34 18.15
C MET A 65 -8.20 -14.30 17.25
N GLU A 66 -8.62 -14.66 16.03
CA GLU A 66 -9.39 -13.78 15.13
C GLU A 66 -10.74 -13.41 15.74
N GLU A 67 -11.43 -14.36 16.38
CA GLU A 67 -12.67 -14.11 17.13
C GLU A 67 -12.43 -13.20 18.34
N GLU A 68 -11.36 -13.44 19.12
CA GLU A 68 -10.98 -12.56 20.24
C GLU A 68 -10.62 -11.14 19.77
N LEU A 69 -9.86 -10.99 18.68
CA LEU A 69 -9.53 -9.69 18.10
C LEU A 69 -10.78 -8.97 17.55
N THR A 70 -11.75 -9.71 17.02
CA THR A 70 -13.03 -9.15 16.58
C THR A 70 -13.84 -8.64 17.78
N ILE A 71 -13.86 -9.39 18.87
CA ILE A 71 -14.51 -8.98 20.13
C ILE A 71 -13.80 -7.75 20.71
N ILE A 72 -12.47 -7.73 20.78
CA ILE A 72 -11.68 -6.57 21.23
C ILE A 72 -11.93 -5.37 20.31
N GLY A 73 -12.04 -5.56 19.01
CA GLY A 73 -12.38 -4.49 18.05
C GLY A 73 -13.79 -3.94 18.26
N GLN A 74 -14.77 -4.81 18.53
CA GLN A 74 -16.13 -4.41 18.88
C GLN A 74 -16.21 -3.75 20.25
N GLU A 75 -15.47 -4.24 21.25
CA GLU A 75 -15.34 -3.65 22.58
C GLU A 75 -14.62 -2.31 22.52
N SER A 76 -13.57 -2.16 21.69
CA SER A 76 -12.89 -0.89 21.44
C SER A 76 -13.82 0.12 20.77
N ASN A 77 -14.60 -0.30 19.78
CA ASN A 77 -15.61 0.55 19.15
C ASN A 77 -16.74 0.91 20.13
N PHE A 78 -17.15 -0.02 20.99
CA PHE A 78 -18.16 0.20 22.02
C PHE A 78 -17.64 1.12 23.15
N VAL A 79 -16.39 0.98 23.58
CA VAL A 79 -15.72 1.90 24.51
C VAL A 79 -15.63 3.29 23.87
N SER A 80 -15.31 3.38 22.58
CA SER A 80 -15.28 4.65 21.84
C SER A 80 -16.67 5.30 21.70
N GLU A 81 -17.72 4.51 21.45
CA GLU A 81 -19.10 5.00 21.37
C GLU A 81 -19.68 5.32 22.75
N CYS A 82 -19.31 4.56 23.79
CA CYS A 82 -19.60 4.89 25.18
C CYS A 82 -18.86 6.16 25.63
N GLU A 83 -17.63 6.41 25.19
CA GLU A 83 -16.90 7.65 25.47
C GLU A 83 -17.56 8.88 24.81
N LEU A 84 -18.38 8.68 23.77
CA LEU A 84 -19.26 9.70 23.23
C LEU A 84 -20.57 9.89 24.03
N LEU A 85 -21.00 8.88 24.80
CA LEU A 85 -22.29 8.81 25.51
C LEU A 85 -22.20 8.92 27.04
N VAL A 86 -21.00 8.84 27.66
CA VAL A 86 -20.83 9.06 29.10
C VAL A 86 -21.02 10.54 29.40
N GLN A 87 -22.25 10.87 29.82
CA GLN A 87 -22.54 12.08 30.57
C GLN A 87 -22.06 11.87 32.01
N ASP A 88 -21.13 12.73 32.42
CA ASP A 88 -20.75 13.08 33.79
C ASP A 88 -20.41 11.94 34.77
N HIS A 89 -19.10 11.70 34.97
CA HIS A 89 -18.55 11.88 36.34
C HIS A 89 -17.03 12.02 36.51
N ASP A 90 -16.20 11.93 35.46
CA ASP A 90 -14.76 12.30 35.54
C ASP A 90 -14.21 12.79 34.18
N ASP A 91 -14.89 13.76 33.53
CA ASP A 91 -14.35 14.44 32.35
C ASP A 91 -13.22 15.39 32.79
N THR A 92 -12.01 14.85 32.92
CA THR A 92 -10.84 15.66 33.21
C THR A 92 -10.73 16.77 32.15
N THR A 93 -10.32 17.96 32.57
CA THR A 93 -10.13 19.10 31.65
C THR A 93 -9.22 18.75 30.46
N LEU A 94 -8.33 17.76 30.64
CA LEU A 94 -7.45 17.21 29.62
C LEU A 94 -8.21 16.39 28.56
N THR A 95 -9.11 15.47 28.95
CA THR A 95 -9.93 14.65 28.03
C THR A 95 -10.79 15.54 27.11
N ARG A 96 -11.44 16.56 27.69
CA ARG A 96 -12.20 17.56 26.92
C ARG A 96 -11.33 18.37 25.95
N SER A 97 -10.14 18.76 26.40
CA SER A 97 -9.18 19.50 25.58
C SER A 97 -8.67 18.63 24.42
N LEU A 98 -8.38 17.35 24.67
CA LEU A 98 -7.98 16.38 23.66
C LEU A 98 -9.07 16.21 22.59
N ARG A 99 -10.31 15.94 22.99
CA ARG A 99 -11.45 15.78 22.06
C ARG A 99 -11.68 17.04 21.22
N THR A 100 -11.58 18.21 21.84
CA THR A 100 -11.73 19.49 21.14
C THR A 100 -10.56 19.73 20.17
N GLY A 101 -9.33 19.41 20.59
CA GLY A 101 -8.13 19.53 19.77
C GLY A 101 -8.13 18.61 18.56
N ARG A 102 -8.54 17.35 18.70
CA ARG A 102 -8.73 16.40 17.58
C ARG A 102 -9.73 16.95 16.56
N LYS A 103 -10.90 17.45 17.01
CA LYS A 103 -11.90 18.08 16.11
C LYS A 103 -11.34 19.31 15.38
N LYS A 104 -10.54 20.13 16.07
CA LYS A 104 -9.87 21.28 15.43
C LYS A 104 -8.83 20.83 14.42
N PHE A 105 -8.02 19.83 14.74
CA PHE A 105 -7.00 19.28 13.87
C PHE A 105 -7.59 18.73 12.57
N ASN A 106 -8.69 17.99 12.66
CA ASN A 106 -9.37 17.45 11.47
C ASN A 106 -9.95 18.54 10.56
N ARG A 107 -10.17 19.76 11.08
CA ARG A 107 -10.63 20.91 10.28
C ARG A 107 -9.45 21.74 9.75
N ASP A 108 -8.50 22.05 10.62
CA ASP A 108 -7.27 22.76 10.31
C ASP A 108 -6.13 22.13 11.14
N PRO A 109 -5.23 21.36 10.51
CA PRO A 109 -4.19 20.63 11.23
C PRO A 109 -3.24 21.54 12.02
N LYS A 110 -2.95 22.73 11.49
CA LYS A 110 -2.02 23.68 12.11
C LYS A 110 -2.63 24.32 13.35
N ASP A 111 -3.87 24.81 13.23
CA ASP A 111 -4.58 25.42 14.35
C ASP A 111 -4.96 24.39 15.42
N GLY A 112 -5.33 23.18 15.01
CA GLY A 112 -5.63 22.07 15.91
C GLY A 112 -4.43 21.64 16.74
N MET A 113 -3.27 21.46 16.09
CA MET A 113 -2.04 21.11 16.79
C MET A 113 -1.61 22.23 17.75
N LYS A 114 -1.70 23.49 17.31
CA LYS A 114 -1.42 24.65 18.17
C LYS A 114 -2.30 24.66 19.41
N TYR A 115 -3.60 24.38 19.28
CA TYR A 115 -4.51 24.30 20.42
C TYR A 115 -4.15 23.15 21.38
N LEU A 116 -3.77 21.98 20.85
CA LEU A 116 -3.34 20.84 21.66
C LEU A 116 -2.08 21.17 22.49
N ILE A 117 -1.13 21.89 21.88
CA ILE A 117 0.08 22.37 22.54
C ILE A 117 -0.26 23.42 23.61
N GLU A 118 -1.07 24.42 23.29
CA GLU A 118 -1.50 25.47 24.24
C GLU A 118 -2.26 24.92 25.46
N LYS A 119 -2.94 23.78 25.30
CA LYS A 119 -3.64 23.08 26.38
C LYS A 119 -2.77 22.05 27.10
N ASN A 120 -1.48 21.95 26.77
CA ASN A 120 -0.54 20.97 27.31
C ASN A 120 -1.03 19.52 27.15
N VAL A 121 -1.77 19.26 26.06
CA VAL A 121 -2.18 17.89 25.68
C VAL A 121 -1.04 17.19 24.96
N VAL A 122 -0.30 17.94 24.14
CA VAL A 122 0.90 17.49 23.43
C VAL A 122 2.01 18.48 23.75
N ASN A 123 3.22 18.02 24.00
CA ASN A 123 4.34 18.94 24.20
C ASN A 123 4.76 19.56 22.86
N ASP A 124 5.34 20.76 22.90
CA ASP A 124 5.85 21.46 21.71
C ASP A 124 7.22 20.90 21.26
N THR A 125 7.29 19.58 21.04
CA THR A 125 8.48 18.90 20.50
C THR A 125 8.09 18.15 19.24
N SER A 126 9.02 18.03 18.29
CA SER A 126 8.76 17.31 17.04
C SER A 126 8.47 15.83 17.26
N GLU A 127 9.05 15.26 18.30
CA GLU A 127 8.94 13.87 18.74
C GLU A 127 7.55 13.58 19.30
N ASP A 128 7.07 14.41 20.23
CA ASP A 128 5.76 14.21 20.86
C ASP A 128 4.62 14.45 19.87
N VAL A 129 4.78 15.44 18.98
CA VAL A 129 3.84 15.69 17.88
C VAL A 129 3.82 14.51 16.91
N ALA A 130 4.98 13.95 16.55
CA ALA A 130 5.05 12.77 15.70
C ALA A 130 4.36 11.55 16.34
N MET A 131 4.60 11.30 17.62
CA MET A 131 3.97 10.20 18.37
C MET A 131 2.44 10.35 18.42
N PHE A 132 1.96 11.58 18.66
CA PHE A 132 0.53 11.88 18.66
C PHE A 132 -0.11 11.59 17.29
N LEU A 133 0.54 12.02 16.20
CA LEU A 133 0.07 11.75 14.84
C LEU A 133 0.12 10.27 14.48
N HIS A 134 1.14 9.54 14.93
CA HIS A 134 1.30 8.11 14.67
C HIS A 134 0.27 7.26 15.40
N THR A 135 -0.10 7.65 16.63
CA THR A 135 -1.20 7.02 17.37
C THR A 135 -2.53 7.17 16.61
N GLY A 136 -2.73 8.29 15.91
CA GLY A 136 -3.78 8.47 14.90
C GLY A 136 -5.24 8.40 15.41
N GLU A 137 -5.44 8.26 16.71
CA GLU A 137 -6.74 7.96 17.30
C GLU A 137 -7.74 9.12 17.08
N LEU A 138 -8.79 8.86 16.30
CA LEU A 138 -9.83 9.82 15.87
C LEU A 138 -9.30 11.04 15.09
N LEU A 139 -8.10 10.93 14.51
CA LEU A 139 -7.55 11.93 13.59
C LEU A 139 -7.90 11.58 12.14
N ASP A 140 -8.19 12.60 11.35
CA ASP A 140 -8.42 12.43 9.92
C ASP A 140 -7.09 12.18 9.19
N LYS A 141 -7.03 11.10 8.41
CA LYS A 141 -5.80 10.68 7.71
C LYS A 141 -5.33 11.71 6.67
N SER A 142 -6.25 12.46 6.05
CA SER A 142 -5.92 13.54 5.11
C SER A 142 -5.38 14.77 5.83
N ALA A 143 -5.92 15.10 7.00
CA ALA A 143 -5.37 16.12 7.88
C ALA A 143 -3.93 15.78 8.33
N ILE A 144 -3.67 14.52 8.70
CA ILE A 144 -2.30 14.04 9.04
C ILE A 144 -1.36 14.22 7.84
N GLY A 145 -1.74 13.73 6.67
CA GLY A 145 -0.93 13.84 5.45
C GLY A 145 -0.64 15.30 5.08
N THR A 146 -1.65 16.16 5.17
CA THR A 146 -1.50 17.61 4.93
C THR A 146 -0.49 18.25 5.88
N PHE A 147 -0.54 17.91 7.17
CA PHE A 147 0.37 18.45 8.19
C PHE A 147 1.80 17.96 7.99
N LEU A 148 1.98 16.66 7.76
CA LEU A 148 3.30 16.04 7.57
C LEU A 148 3.97 16.48 6.26
N GLY A 149 3.18 16.75 5.22
CA GLY A 149 3.66 17.18 3.91
C GLY A 149 4.15 18.63 3.86
N GLU A 150 4.08 19.42 4.93
CA GLU A 150 4.50 20.82 4.94
C GLU A 150 6.03 20.99 4.81
N GLY A 151 6.45 22.06 4.12
CA GLY A 151 7.86 22.27 3.75
C GLY A 151 8.71 23.06 4.76
N LYS A 152 8.15 23.53 5.87
CA LYS A 152 8.95 24.27 6.87
C LYS A 152 9.69 23.30 7.78
N ASN A 153 10.91 23.68 8.21
CA ASN A 153 11.81 22.85 9.03
C ASN A 153 11.15 22.14 10.22
N TYR A 154 10.22 22.81 10.90
CA TYR A 154 9.45 22.21 12.00
C TYR A 154 8.68 20.95 11.56
N TYR A 155 7.87 21.04 10.49
CA TYR A 155 7.07 19.92 10.00
C TYR A 155 7.94 18.81 9.39
N ILE A 156 9.06 19.18 8.77
CA ILE A 156 10.06 18.21 8.29
C ILE A 156 10.65 17.43 9.48
N GLY A 157 10.93 18.11 10.60
CA GLY A 157 11.37 17.47 11.84
C GLY A 157 10.32 16.50 12.39
N VAL A 158 9.05 16.91 12.42
CA VAL A 158 7.93 16.02 12.80
C VAL A 158 7.85 14.81 11.87
N LEU A 159 7.91 14.99 10.55
CA LEU A 159 7.86 13.89 9.57
C LEU A 159 9.03 12.92 9.74
N ARG A 160 10.24 13.42 10.00
CA ARG A 160 11.40 12.55 10.29
C ARG A 160 11.15 11.68 11.53
N ASN A 161 10.70 12.28 12.62
CA ASN A 161 10.38 11.54 13.84
C ASN A 161 9.22 10.56 13.62
N PHE A 162 8.21 10.95 12.83
CA PHE A 162 7.07 10.12 12.49
C PHE A 162 7.48 8.86 11.71
N VAL A 163 8.34 9.01 10.71
CA VAL A 163 8.84 7.88 9.91
C VAL A 163 9.70 6.93 10.74
N VAL A 164 10.47 7.45 11.72
CA VAL A 164 11.29 6.62 12.63
C VAL A 164 10.43 5.71 13.53
N LEU A 165 9.17 6.05 13.78
CA LEU A 165 8.25 5.20 14.55
C LEU A 165 7.85 3.93 13.81
N TYR A 166 8.02 3.87 12.48
CA TYR A 166 7.80 2.65 11.72
C TYR A 166 9.00 1.72 11.84
N ASP A 167 8.72 0.46 12.15
CA ASP A 167 9.66 -0.64 12.02
C ASP A 167 9.39 -1.39 10.72
N PHE A 168 10.35 -1.32 9.81
CA PHE A 168 10.29 -2.01 8.51
C PHE A 168 11.23 -3.21 8.44
N ALA A 169 11.84 -3.61 9.56
CA ALA A 169 12.71 -4.78 9.59
C ALA A 169 11.93 -6.03 9.16
N ASP A 170 12.58 -6.87 8.35
CA ASP A 170 12.04 -8.12 7.81
C ASP A 170 10.77 -7.97 6.94
N MET A 171 10.36 -6.75 6.62
CA MET A 171 9.26 -6.47 5.69
C MET A 171 9.80 -6.32 4.26
N ASN A 172 9.08 -6.84 3.27
CA ASN A 172 9.35 -6.47 1.88
C ASN A 172 8.85 -5.04 1.61
N LEU A 173 9.25 -4.47 0.47
CA LEU A 173 8.94 -3.09 0.13
C LEU A 173 7.42 -2.82 0.03
N VAL A 174 6.64 -3.77 -0.48
CA VAL A 174 5.18 -3.61 -0.61
C VAL A 174 4.53 -3.55 0.77
N ASP A 175 4.90 -4.45 1.68
CA ASP A 175 4.32 -4.50 3.03
C ASP A 175 4.71 -3.26 3.86
N ALA A 176 5.95 -2.80 3.72
CA ALA A 176 6.40 -1.55 4.33
C ALA A 176 5.62 -0.35 3.77
N LEU A 177 5.38 -0.29 2.46
CA LEU A 177 4.57 0.75 1.82
C LEU A 177 3.11 0.70 2.32
N ARG A 178 2.51 -0.49 2.44
CA ARG A 178 1.16 -0.64 3.00
C ARG A 178 1.08 -0.09 4.41
N SER A 179 2.00 -0.52 5.28
CA SER A 179 2.09 -0.06 6.67
C SER A 179 2.22 1.46 6.73
N PHE A 180 3.15 2.02 5.95
CA PHE A 180 3.38 3.46 5.91
C PHE A 180 2.17 4.26 5.40
N LEU A 181 1.60 3.87 4.26
CA LEU A 181 0.47 4.54 3.62
C LEU A 181 -0.88 4.28 4.32
N SER A 182 -0.94 3.34 5.26
CA SER A 182 -2.12 3.12 6.10
C SER A 182 -2.32 4.23 7.14
N GLY A 183 -1.23 4.88 7.58
CA GLY A 183 -1.24 5.87 8.66
C GLY A 183 -1.74 7.26 8.25
N PHE A 184 -1.72 7.60 6.96
CA PHE A 184 -2.13 8.91 6.46
C PHE A 184 -2.58 8.83 4.98
N ARG A 185 -3.12 9.92 4.44
CA ARG A 185 -3.39 10.05 3.00
C ARG A 185 -2.33 10.91 2.34
N LEU A 186 -1.78 10.46 1.21
CA LEU A 186 -0.80 11.24 0.47
C LEU A 186 -1.46 12.56 0.00
N PRO A 187 -0.80 13.71 0.20
CA PRO A 187 -1.28 14.97 -0.37
C PRO A 187 -1.22 14.95 -1.90
N GLY A 188 -2.09 15.69 -2.58
CA GLY A 188 -2.07 15.79 -4.04
C GLY A 188 -0.88 16.59 -4.61
N GLU A 189 -0.19 17.41 -3.81
CA GLU A 189 0.93 18.20 -4.32
C GLU A 189 2.23 17.38 -4.40
N ALA A 190 2.81 17.28 -5.60
CA ALA A 190 4.00 16.47 -5.88
C ALA A 190 5.18 16.72 -4.92
N GLN A 191 5.43 17.98 -4.55
CA GLN A 191 6.52 18.34 -3.62
C GLN A 191 6.32 17.79 -2.19
N LYS A 192 5.08 17.55 -1.78
CA LYS A 192 4.79 16.97 -0.46
C LYS A 192 4.97 15.46 -0.50
N ILE A 193 4.45 14.81 -1.55
CA ILE A 193 4.65 13.38 -1.81
C ILE A 193 6.14 13.04 -1.84
N ASP A 194 6.91 13.79 -2.64
CA ASP A 194 8.35 13.61 -2.80
C ASP A 194 9.07 13.53 -1.45
N ARG A 195 8.83 14.50 -0.56
CA ARG A 195 9.43 14.54 0.77
C ARG A 195 9.06 13.36 1.66
N MET A 196 7.80 12.94 1.61
CA MET A 196 7.31 11.80 2.41
C MET A 196 7.95 10.50 1.93
N MET A 197 8.01 10.31 0.62
CA MET A 197 8.60 9.11 0.01
C MET A 197 10.12 9.06 0.14
N GLU A 198 10.81 10.22 0.12
CA GLU A 198 12.25 10.30 0.36
C GLU A 198 12.61 9.81 1.77
N LEU A 199 11.89 10.30 2.79
CA LEU A 199 12.13 9.88 4.17
C LEU A 199 11.73 8.43 4.42
N PHE A 200 10.65 7.96 3.79
CA PHE A 200 10.29 6.54 3.79
C PHE A 200 11.42 5.67 3.24
N ALA A 201 11.97 6.00 2.07
CA ALA A 201 13.04 5.24 1.44
C ALA A 201 14.31 5.20 2.30
N GLN A 202 14.68 6.34 2.91
CA GLN A 202 15.80 6.41 3.86
C GLN A 202 15.58 5.47 5.06
N ARG A 203 14.36 5.45 5.62
CA ARG A 203 14.03 4.59 6.75
C ARG A 203 13.98 3.12 6.37
N TYR A 204 13.40 2.78 5.22
CA TYR A 204 13.37 1.41 4.73
C TYR A 204 14.78 0.85 4.57
N CYS A 205 15.69 1.58 3.92
CA CYS A 205 17.08 1.17 3.77
C CYS A 205 17.82 1.10 5.11
N TYR A 206 17.48 1.95 6.07
CA TYR A 206 18.05 1.87 7.43
C TYR A 206 17.64 0.57 8.14
N CYS A 207 16.39 0.14 8.01
CA CYS A 207 15.89 -1.12 8.56
C CYS A 207 16.38 -2.34 7.77
N ASN A 208 16.65 -2.19 6.47
CA ASN A 208 16.98 -3.27 5.54
C ASN A 208 18.26 -2.94 4.72
N PRO A 209 19.45 -2.92 5.35
CA PRO A 209 20.67 -2.39 4.74
C PRO A 209 21.18 -3.19 3.53
N ASP A 210 20.81 -4.47 3.42
CA ASP A 210 21.32 -5.37 2.37
C ASP A 210 20.42 -5.46 1.13
N VAL A 211 19.24 -4.81 1.15
CA VAL A 211 18.25 -4.92 0.07
C VAL A 211 18.52 -3.92 -1.06
N PHE A 212 18.92 -2.71 -0.72
CA PHE A 212 19.15 -1.61 -1.67
C PHE A 212 20.56 -1.05 -1.54
N LYS A 213 21.20 -0.69 -2.66
CA LYS A 213 22.53 -0.05 -2.63
C LYS A 213 22.49 1.36 -2.06
N ASN A 214 21.42 2.09 -2.33
CA ASN A 214 21.21 3.45 -1.86
C ASN A 214 19.70 3.75 -1.68
N PRO A 215 19.35 4.79 -0.91
CA PRO A 215 17.96 5.22 -0.74
C PRO A 215 17.27 5.63 -2.04
N ASP A 216 18.00 6.19 -3.02
CA ASP A 216 17.42 6.64 -4.29
C ASP A 216 16.82 5.47 -5.08
N SER A 217 17.50 4.32 -5.11
CA SER A 217 17.01 3.09 -5.73
C SER A 217 15.75 2.56 -5.03
N CYS A 218 15.69 2.65 -3.70
CA CYS A 218 14.49 2.30 -2.94
C CYS A 218 13.33 3.26 -3.24
N TYR A 219 13.62 4.56 -3.31
CA TYR A 219 12.65 5.60 -3.66
C TYR A 219 12.06 5.38 -5.05
N VAL A 220 12.90 5.18 -6.08
CA VAL A 220 12.44 4.96 -7.46
C VAL A 220 11.64 3.66 -7.57
N LEU A 221 12.10 2.58 -6.94
CA LEU A 221 11.35 1.32 -6.94
C LEU A 221 10.00 1.45 -6.21
N SER A 222 9.92 2.27 -5.16
CA SER A 222 8.66 2.53 -4.45
C SER A 222 7.62 3.18 -5.37
N PHE A 223 8.01 4.19 -6.16
CA PHE A 223 7.11 4.78 -7.17
C PHE A 223 6.73 3.78 -8.26
N SER A 224 7.68 2.95 -8.71
CA SER A 224 7.40 1.89 -9.67
C SER A 224 6.34 0.91 -9.16
N VAL A 225 6.41 0.52 -7.88
CA VAL A 225 5.42 -0.33 -7.21
C VAL A 225 4.06 0.37 -7.07
N ILE A 226 4.03 1.65 -6.70
CA ILE A 226 2.78 2.41 -6.60
C ILE A 226 2.14 2.59 -7.99
N MET A 227 2.93 2.86 -9.02
CA MET A 227 2.45 2.95 -10.41
C MET A 227 1.92 1.61 -10.91
N LEU A 228 2.58 0.50 -10.54
CA LEU A 228 2.12 -0.85 -10.85
C LEU A 228 0.71 -1.10 -10.28
N ASN A 229 0.42 -0.64 -9.07
CA ASN A 229 -0.92 -0.76 -8.47
C ASN A 229 -1.99 -0.11 -9.36
N THR A 230 -1.76 1.13 -9.81
CA THR A 230 -2.66 1.80 -10.75
C THR A 230 -2.79 1.01 -12.05
N SER A 231 -1.68 0.54 -12.62
CA SER A 231 -1.70 -0.21 -13.89
C SER A 231 -2.43 -1.55 -13.82
N LEU A 232 -2.39 -2.24 -12.68
CA LEU A 232 -3.03 -3.55 -12.53
C LEU A 232 -4.50 -3.45 -12.14
N HIS A 233 -4.88 -2.45 -11.35
CA HIS A 233 -6.19 -2.41 -10.68
C HIS A 233 -7.12 -1.29 -11.16
N ASN A 234 -6.61 -0.26 -11.84
CA ASN A 234 -7.48 0.78 -12.41
C ASN A 234 -8.22 0.24 -13.66
N PRO A 235 -9.56 0.24 -13.67
CA PRO A 235 -10.34 -0.29 -14.80
C PRO A 235 -10.14 0.51 -16.11
N ASN A 236 -9.63 1.74 -16.04
CA ASN A 236 -9.35 2.56 -17.21
C ASN A 236 -8.06 2.15 -17.95
N VAL A 237 -7.20 1.34 -17.32
CA VAL A 237 -5.98 0.82 -17.94
C VAL A 237 -6.32 -0.43 -18.74
N ARG A 238 -6.20 -0.33 -20.07
CA ARG A 238 -6.57 -1.41 -21.00
C ARG A 238 -5.56 -2.55 -21.01
N GLU A 239 -4.28 -2.22 -21.01
CA GLU A 239 -3.19 -3.19 -21.09
C GLU A 239 -2.51 -3.30 -19.72
N LYS A 240 -2.72 -4.43 -19.06
CA LYS A 240 -2.12 -4.70 -17.76
C LYS A 240 -0.69 -5.21 -17.95
N PRO A 241 0.31 -4.63 -17.27
CA PRO A 241 1.69 -5.04 -17.41
C PRO A 241 1.89 -6.48 -16.92
N THR A 242 2.62 -7.29 -17.69
CA THR A 242 3.05 -8.63 -17.27
C THR A 242 4.21 -8.54 -16.28
N ILE A 243 4.50 -9.64 -15.58
CA ILE A 243 5.65 -9.71 -14.68
C ILE A 243 6.98 -9.43 -15.42
N ASP A 244 7.16 -9.99 -16.62
CA ASP A 244 8.37 -9.77 -17.42
C ASP A 244 8.52 -8.30 -17.84
N HIS A 245 7.39 -7.66 -18.13
CA HIS A 245 7.38 -6.23 -18.42
C HIS A 245 7.80 -5.42 -17.18
N PHE A 246 7.24 -5.72 -16.00
CA PHE A 246 7.64 -5.06 -14.76
C PHE A 246 9.13 -5.24 -14.44
N ILE A 247 9.69 -6.45 -14.65
CA ILE A 247 11.12 -6.69 -14.49
C ILE A 247 11.93 -5.86 -15.49
N SER A 248 11.50 -5.79 -16.75
CA SER A 248 12.18 -5.02 -17.80
C SER A 248 12.18 -3.50 -17.52
N MET A 249 11.07 -2.96 -17.00
CA MET A 249 10.93 -1.56 -16.64
C MET A 249 11.87 -1.15 -15.50
N ASN A 250 12.21 -2.09 -14.61
CA ASN A 250 13.03 -1.83 -13.43
C ASN A 250 14.51 -2.19 -13.61
N ARG A 251 14.98 -2.42 -14.85
CA ARG A 251 16.39 -2.69 -15.13
C ARG A 251 17.26 -1.45 -14.87
N GLY A 252 18.42 -1.65 -14.26
CA GLY A 252 19.40 -0.60 -13.97
C GLY A 252 19.02 0.38 -12.85
N ILE A 253 17.86 0.24 -12.20
CA ILE A 253 17.39 1.16 -11.15
C ILE A 253 18.25 1.07 -9.88
N ASN A 254 18.90 -0.07 -9.62
CA ASN A 254 19.74 -0.27 -8.45
C ASN A 254 21.17 0.25 -8.71
N ASP A 255 21.32 1.57 -8.84
CA ASP A 255 22.60 2.25 -9.12
C ASP A 255 23.32 1.70 -10.37
N GLY A 256 22.58 1.59 -11.47
CA GLY A 256 23.06 1.03 -12.73
C GLY A 256 23.06 -0.51 -12.80
N SER A 257 22.65 -1.19 -11.73
CA SER A 257 22.46 -2.65 -11.70
C SER A 257 21.01 -3.07 -11.57
N ASP A 258 20.75 -4.36 -11.81
CA ASP A 258 19.41 -4.95 -11.72
C ASP A 258 19.12 -5.48 -10.31
N PHE A 259 17.85 -5.45 -9.89
CA PHE A 259 17.39 -6.15 -8.70
C PHE A 259 17.26 -7.65 -8.96
N PRO A 260 17.36 -8.51 -7.92
CA PRO A 260 17.08 -9.93 -8.06
C PRO A 260 15.69 -10.17 -8.66
N THR A 261 15.60 -11.02 -9.68
CA THR A 261 14.34 -11.27 -10.38
C THR A 261 13.25 -11.79 -9.45
N GLU A 262 13.61 -12.66 -8.50
CA GLU A 262 12.67 -13.19 -7.51
C GLU A 262 12.12 -12.11 -6.58
N MET A 263 12.91 -11.09 -6.23
CA MET A 263 12.42 -9.94 -5.45
C MET A 263 11.34 -9.18 -6.24
N LEU A 264 11.60 -8.85 -7.51
CA LEU A 264 10.63 -8.13 -8.35
C LEU A 264 9.35 -8.95 -8.60
N LYS A 265 9.48 -10.27 -8.76
CA LYS A 265 8.34 -11.20 -8.83
C LYS A 265 7.49 -11.15 -7.58
N ASN A 266 8.10 -11.27 -6.41
CA ASN A 266 7.39 -11.20 -5.14
C ASN A 266 6.65 -9.86 -5.00
N LEU A 267 7.29 -8.72 -5.31
CA LEU A 267 6.63 -7.40 -5.24
C LEU A 267 5.42 -7.31 -6.20
N TYR A 268 5.58 -7.80 -7.43
CA TYR A 268 4.50 -7.81 -8.42
C TYR A 268 3.32 -8.69 -7.98
N ASP A 269 3.60 -9.90 -7.49
CA ASP A 269 2.56 -10.83 -7.06
C ASP A 269 1.84 -10.32 -5.79
N CYS A 270 2.56 -9.67 -4.86
CA CYS A 270 1.97 -9.00 -3.71
C CYS A 270 0.96 -7.92 -4.13
N ILE A 271 1.33 -7.02 -5.05
CA ILE A 271 0.41 -5.98 -5.54
C ILE A 271 -0.73 -6.57 -6.36
N LYS A 272 -0.45 -7.58 -7.20
CA LYS A 272 -1.49 -8.20 -8.02
C LYS A 272 -2.54 -8.91 -7.17
N THR A 273 -2.13 -9.54 -6.08
CA THR A 273 -3.02 -10.29 -5.18
C THR A 273 -3.84 -9.37 -4.31
N ASP A 274 -3.21 -8.34 -3.76
CA ASP A 274 -3.84 -7.39 -2.84
C ASP A 274 -3.52 -5.97 -3.34
N PRO A 275 -4.49 -5.14 -3.76
CA PRO A 275 -4.24 -3.75 -4.11
C PRO A 275 -3.89 -2.91 -2.87
N PHE A 276 -3.29 -1.72 -3.04
CA PHE A 276 -3.18 -0.78 -1.93
C PHE A 276 -4.59 -0.33 -1.48
N GLU A 277 -4.86 -0.34 -0.17
CA GLU A 277 -6.12 0.17 0.37
C GLU A 277 -6.24 1.68 0.19
N ILE A 278 -7.14 2.09 -0.71
CA ILE A 278 -7.47 3.48 -0.94
C ILE A 278 -8.88 3.69 -0.38
N HIS A 279 -8.99 4.22 0.84
CA HIS A 279 -10.28 4.66 1.38
C HIS A 279 -10.76 5.84 0.53
N ASP A 280 -11.84 5.58 -0.21
CA ASP A 280 -12.72 6.40 -1.07
C ASP A 280 -12.78 7.93 -0.85
N GLY A 281 -11.63 8.60 -0.95
CA GLY A 281 -11.51 10.05 -1.05
C GLY A 281 -11.02 10.46 -2.44
N ALA A 282 -11.33 11.69 -2.86
CA ALA A 282 -10.96 12.26 -4.16
C ALA A 282 -9.43 12.39 -4.42
N ASP A 283 -8.60 12.04 -3.45
CA ASP A 283 -7.13 12.05 -3.49
C ASP A 283 -6.58 10.61 -3.62
N ASP A 284 -7.13 9.88 -4.59
CA ASP A 284 -6.83 8.47 -4.87
C ASP A 284 -5.40 8.29 -5.42
N LEU A 285 -4.65 7.29 -4.92
CA LEU A 285 -3.35 6.89 -5.50
C LEU A 285 -3.47 6.61 -7.00
N THR A 286 -4.60 6.06 -7.45
CA THR A 286 -4.84 5.82 -8.87
C THR A 286 -4.96 7.10 -9.68
N GLN A 287 -5.38 8.22 -9.07
CA GLN A 287 -5.45 9.51 -9.74
C GLN A 287 -4.11 10.25 -9.73
N VAL A 288 -3.28 10.02 -8.72
CA VAL A 288 -1.97 10.67 -8.57
C VAL A 288 -0.91 10.01 -9.45
N PHE A 289 -0.96 8.68 -9.60
CA PHE A 289 0.11 7.90 -10.24
C PHE A 289 -0.38 7.20 -11.50
N PHE A 290 -0.45 7.95 -12.61
CA PHE A 290 -0.65 7.41 -13.95
C PHE A 290 0.66 7.42 -14.73
N ASN A 291 0.85 6.44 -15.62
CA ASN A 291 1.88 6.53 -16.65
C ASN A 291 1.45 7.59 -17.70
N PRO A 292 2.16 8.72 -17.83
CA PRO A 292 1.80 9.76 -18.80
C PRO A 292 2.24 9.43 -20.22
N ASP A 293 3.13 8.46 -20.40
CA ASP A 293 3.71 8.13 -21.69
C ASP A 293 2.77 7.21 -22.48
N TYR A 294 2.26 7.75 -23.60
CA TYR A 294 1.45 7.01 -24.56
C TYR A 294 2.13 7.05 -25.93
N GLU A 295 2.29 5.88 -26.53
CA GLU A 295 2.79 5.74 -27.90
C GLU A 295 1.67 5.30 -28.83
N GLY A 296 1.63 5.87 -30.05
CA GLY A 296 0.62 5.50 -31.04
C GLY A 296 0.65 6.37 -32.28
N TYR A 297 0.03 5.87 -33.34
CA TYR A 297 -0.16 6.63 -34.58
C TYR A 297 -1.33 7.61 -34.40
N LEU A 298 -1.07 8.89 -34.64
CA LEU A 298 -2.07 9.94 -34.64
C LEU A 298 -2.13 10.62 -36.01
N ILE A 299 -3.34 10.93 -36.47
CA ILE A 299 -3.55 11.80 -37.62
C ILE A 299 -3.72 13.22 -37.08
N LYS A 300 -2.81 14.12 -37.45
CA LYS A 300 -2.88 15.53 -37.09
C LYS A 300 -3.39 16.33 -38.28
N GLU A 301 -4.51 17.04 -38.13
CA GLU A 301 -4.90 18.03 -39.12
C GLU A 301 -3.88 19.17 -39.13
N GLY A 302 -3.26 19.41 -40.28
CA GLY A 302 -2.37 20.55 -40.48
C GLY A 302 -3.18 21.84 -40.47
N MET A 303 -2.81 22.78 -39.62
CA MET A 303 -3.38 24.13 -39.69
C MET A 303 -2.89 24.79 -40.98
N ASP A 304 -3.81 25.15 -41.87
CA ASP A 304 -3.47 25.88 -43.09
C ASP A 304 -3.05 27.31 -42.70
N LEU A 305 -1.73 27.58 -42.72
CA LEU A 305 -1.17 28.89 -42.40
C LEU A 305 -1.70 30.01 -43.31
N ALA A 306 -2.29 29.68 -44.47
CA ALA A 306 -2.89 30.66 -45.37
C ALA A 306 -4.22 31.24 -44.85
N ALA A 307 -4.92 30.55 -43.94
CA ALA A 307 -6.20 31.00 -43.39
C ALA A 307 -6.07 31.85 -42.11
N ALA A 308 -4.86 31.94 -41.52
CA ALA A 308 -4.63 32.51 -40.20
C ALA A 308 -4.03 33.93 -40.17
N ILE A 309 -3.97 34.65 -41.31
CA ILE A 309 -3.55 36.06 -41.32
C ILE A 309 -4.79 36.96 -41.34
N PRO A 310 -5.10 37.68 -40.24
CA PRO A 310 -6.09 38.75 -40.27
C PRO A 310 -5.55 39.89 -41.14
N LEU A 311 -6.39 40.41 -42.04
CA LEU A 311 -6.13 41.57 -42.88
C LEU A 311 -5.48 42.72 -42.09
N VAL A 312 -4.19 42.97 -42.32
CA VAL A 312 -3.59 44.30 -42.11
C VAL A 312 -3.08 44.76 -43.47
N THR A 313 -4.02 45.12 -44.35
CA THR A 313 -3.69 45.74 -45.63
C THR A 313 -4.04 47.22 -45.58
N SER A 314 -2.98 48.03 -45.67
CA SER A 314 -2.93 49.39 -46.20
C SER A 314 -3.48 50.55 -45.36
N ARG A 315 -2.56 51.41 -44.91
CA ARG A 315 -2.52 52.86 -45.25
C ARG A 315 -1.17 53.44 -44.80
N LEU A 316 -0.15 53.28 -45.64
CA LEU A 316 0.95 54.24 -45.68
C LEU A 316 0.47 55.40 -46.56
N ALA A 317 0.10 56.51 -45.92
CA ALA A 317 -0.10 57.79 -46.61
C ALA A 317 1.27 58.37 -46.98
N THR A 318 1.43 58.75 -48.24
CA THR A 318 2.62 59.38 -48.81
C THR A 318 2.89 60.76 -48.21
N PRO A 319 4.15 61.18 -48.08
CA PRO A 319 4.50 62.53 -47.64
C PRO A 319 4.36 63.51 -48.81
N THR A 320 3.47 64.49 -48.69
CA THR A 320 3.44 65.68 -49.57
C THR A 320 4.11 66.85 -48.89
N ASP A 321 5.12 67.39 -49.57
CA ASP A 321 5.72 68.72 -49.39
C ASP A 321 4.70 69.82 -49.06
N ARG A 322 5.08 70.73 -48.14
CA ARG A 322 5.22 72.18 -48.41
C ARG A 322 5.67 72.96 -47.17
N LYS A 323 6.75 73.73 -47.39
CA LYS A 323 7.07 75.10 -46.94
C LYS A 323 6.34 75.67 -45.73
#